data_AF-A0A7S2PAS9-F1
#
_entry.id   AF-A0A7S2PAS9-F1
#
_cell.length_a   1.000
_cell.length_b   1.000
_cell.length_c   1.000
_cell.angle_alpha   90.00
_cell.angle_beta   90.00
_cell.angle_gamma   90.00
#
_symmetry.space_group_name_H-M   'P 1'
#
loop_
_entity.id
_entity.type
_entity.pdbx_description
1 polymer ?
#
loop_
_entity_poly.entity_id
_entity_poly.type
_entity_poly.pdbx_seq_one_letter_code
_entity_poly.pdbx_strand_id
1 'polypeptide(L)'
;VRTLDNKMVVVPNSRVKVTTNLSEQGTIRVDVALKIGHDTDLRAAKDVLLQLVAANPSVLPDPAPVVLLSEVDALGKDLTMRAWVRGDDYIPVPFALREEAALA
;
A
#
# COMPACT_ATOMS: atom_id res chain seq x y z
N VAL A 1 -16.42 18.80 2.45
CA VAL A 1 -15.33 17.85 2.75
C VAL A 1 -14.22 18.59 3.46
N ARG A 2 -13.75 18.08 4.60
CA ARG A 2 -12.54 18.60 5.27
C ARG A 2 -11.36 17.83 4.73
N THR A 3 -10.37 18.51 4.18
CA THR A 3 -9.17 17.90 3.61
C THR A 3 -8.14 17.63 4.71
N LEU A 4 -7.14 16.80 4.40
CA LEU A 4 -6.07 16.41 5.32
C LEU A 4 -5.21 17.61 5.77
N ASP A 5 -5.20 18.68 4.98
CA ASP A 5 -4.53 19.95 5.27
C ASP A 5 -5.47 20.98 5.93
N ASN A 6 -6.54 20.52 6.58
CA ASN A 6 -7.46 21.33 7.37
C ASN A 6 -8.20 22.43 6.58
N LYS A 7 -8.45 22.22 5.28
CA LYS A 7 -9.26 23.14 4.45
C LYS A 7 -10.69 22.64 4.33
N MET A 8 -11.62 23.58 4.19
CA MET A 8 -13.03 23.29 3.97
C MET A 8 -13.36 23.42 2.48
N VAL A 9 -13.76 22.32 1.84
CA VAL A 9 -14.20 22.29 0.44
C VAL A 9 -15.72 22.12 0.40
N VAL A 10 -16.41 23.08 -0.22
CA VAL A 10 -17.87 23.04 -0.47
C VAL A 10 -18.11 22.51 -1.88
N VAL A 11 -18.84 21.40 -1.99
CA VAL A 11 -19.16 20.75 -3.28
C VAL A 11 -20.66 20.88 -3.54
N PRO A 12 -21.11 21.49 -4.66
CA PRO A 12 -22.52 21.55 -5.03
C PRO A 12 -23.09 20.17 -5.35
N ASN A 13 -24.28 19.85 -4.83
CA ASN A 13 -24.94 18.55 -5.04
C ASN A 13 -25.14 18.18 -6.52
N SER A 14 -25.34 19.17 -7.40
CA SER A 14 -25.51 18.96 -8.84
C SER A 14 -24.25 18.47 -9.57
N ARG A 15 -23.07 18.52 -8.92
CA ARG A 15 -21.80 18.04 -9.47
C ARG A 15 -21.40 16.65 -8.97
N VAL A 16 -22.16 16.03 -8.08
CA VAL A 16 -21.84 14.71 -7.53
C VAL A 16 -22.35 13.62 -8.48
N LYS A 17 -21.44 12.97 -9.20
CA LYS A 17 -21.65 11.67 -9.88
C LYS A 17 -21.09 10.53 -9.00
N VAL A 18 -21.31 9.28 -9.41
CA VAL A 18 -20.88 8.02 -8.75
C VAL A 18 -19.84 8.24 -7.63
N THR A 19 -20.30 8.07 -6.39
CA THR A 19 -19.50 8.30 -5.19
C THR A 19 -18.80 7.01 -4.77
N THR A 20 -17.48 6.97 -4.83
CA THR A 20 -16.70 5.86 -4.26
C THR A 20 -16.53 6.11 -2.76
N ASN A 21 -17.19 5.30 -1.93
CA ASN A 21 -17.07 5.38 -0.48
C ASN A 21 -15.89 4.51 0.00
N LEU A 22 -14.85 5.16 0.50
CA LEU A 22 -13.67 4.50 1.06
C LEU A 22 -13.86 4.11 2.54
N SER A 23 -14.80 4.76 3.24
CA SER A 23 -14.96 4.64 4.69
C SER A 23 -15.94 3.54 5.11
N GLU A 24 -16.92 3.21 4.26
CA GLU A 24 -18.01 2.28 4.60
C GLU A 24 -17.58 0.80 4.61
N GLN A 25 -16.50 0.44 3.92
CA GLN A 25 -16.00 -0.94 3.89
C GLN A 25 -15.07 -1.30 5.08
N GLY A 26 -14.67 -0.31 5.89
CA GLY A 26 -13.85 -0.50 7.11
C GLY A 26 -12.39 -0.91 6.89
N THR A 27 -12.10 -1.62 5.80
CA THR A 27 -10.77 -2.07 5.40
C THR A 27 -10.43 -1.58 4.00
N ILE A 28 -9.19 -1.14 3.81
CA ILE A 28 -8.71 -0.61 2.54
C ILE A 28 -7.47 -1.39 2.12
N ARG A 29 -7.40 -1.74 0.84
CA ARG A 29 -6.21 -2.37 0.26
C ARG A 29 -5.17 -1.31 -0.05
N VAL A 30 -3.93 -1.55 0.37
CA VAL A 30 -2.77 -0.74 0.04
C VAL A 30 -1.84 -1.53 -0.87
N ASP A 31 -1.36 -0.87 -1.92
CA ASP A 31 -0.39 -1.40 -2.86
C ASP A 31 0.90 -0.55 -2.77
N VAL A 32 2.01 -1.18 -2.41
CA VAL A 32 3.31 -0.54 -2.18
C VAL A 32 4.33 -1.14 -3.14
N ALA A 33 4.76 -0.37 -4.13
CA ALA A 33 5.77 -0.78 -5.09
C ALA A 33 7.19 -0.45 -4.60
N LEU A 34 8.11 -1.39 -4.82
CA LEU A 34 9.55 -1.29 -4.59
C LEU A 34 10.30 -1.90 -5.77
N LYS A 35 11.39 -1.25 -6.20
CA LYS A 35 12.25 -1.75 -7.28
C LYS A 35 13.51 -2.38 -6.72
N ILE A 36 13.84 -3.58 -7.18
CA ILE A 36 15.08 -4.28 -6.84
C ILE A 36 15.97 -4.44 -8.07
N GLY A 37 17.28 -4.51 -7.85
CA GLY A 37 18.27 -4.74 -8.91
C GLY A 37 18.14 -6.14 -9.54
N HIS A 38 18.68 -6.29 -10.76
CA HIS A 38 18.66 -7.57 -11.47
C HIS A 38 19.42 -8.69 -10.75
N ASP A 39 20.50 -8.31 -10.07
CA ASP A 39 21.40 -9.20 -9.33
C ASP A 39 20.81 -9.68 -8.00
N THR A 40 19.70 -9.09 -7.54
CA THR A 40 19.02 -9.50 -6.32
C THR A 40 18.24 -10.80 -6.53
N ASP A 41 18.41 -11.76 -5.61
CA ASP A 41 17.60 -12.98 -5.56
C ASP A 41 16.14 -12.63 -5.29
N LEU A 42 15.31 -12.86 -6.30
CA LEU A 42 13.88 -12.56 -6.27
C LEU A 42 13.16 -13.37 -5.18
N ARG A 43 13.56 -14.62 -4.92
CA ARG A 43 12.90 -15.44 -3.90
C ARG A 43 13.20 -14.89 -2.51
N ALA A 44 14.48 -14.64 -2.23
CA ALA A 44 14.90 -14.05 -0.96
C ALA A 44 14.23 -12.68 -0.73
N ALA A 45 14.20 -11.81 -1.75
CA ALA A 45 13.54 -10.51 -1.66
C ALA A 45 12.04 -10.63 -1.35
N LYS A 46 11.34 -11.57 -2.00
CA LYS A 46 9.91 -11.81 -1.72
C LYS A 46 9.68 -12.29 -0.30
N ASP A 47 10.53 -13.19 0.21
CA ASP A 47 10.39 -13.74 1.55
C ASP A 47 10.62 -12.65 2.61
N VAL A 48 11.65 -11.82 2.44
CA VAL A 48 11.93 -10.68 3.35
C VAL A 48 10.78 -9.67 3.34
N LEU A 49 10.32 -9.24 2.17
CA LEU A 49 9.22 -8.28 2.06
C LEU A 49 7.91 -8.85 2.62
N LEU A 50 7.63 -10.14 2.43
CA LEU A 50 6.44 -10.77 2.97
C LEU A 50 6.49 -10.83 4.51
N GLN A 51 7.66 -11.17 5.08
CA GLN A 51 7.86 -11.17 6.54
C GLN A 51 7.68 -9.77 7.12
N LEU A 52 8.23 -8.75 6.47
CA LEU A 52 8.13 -7.35 6.87
C LEU A 52 6.66 -6.89 6.89
N VAL A 53 5.94 -7.12 5.79
CA VAL A 53 4.51 -6.74 5.70
C VAL A 53 3.67 -7.51 6.72
N ALA A 54 3.94 -8.80 6.94
CA ALA A 54 3.21 -9.61 7.91
C ALA A 54 3.55 -9.26 9.37
N ALA A 55 4.72 -8.69 9.64
CA ALA A 55 5.13 -8.24 10.97
C ALA A 55 4.54 -6.88 11.36
N ASN A 56 4.05 -6.10 10.38
CA ASN A 56 3.46 -4.79 10.65
C ASN A 56 2.09 -4.92 11.36
N PRO A 57 1.91 -4.37 12.57
CA PRO A 57 0.70 -4.58 13.37
C PRO A 57 -0.55 -3.91 12.79
N SER A 58 -0.40 -2.94 11.89
CA SER A 58 -1.52 -2.28 11.20
C SER A 58 -2.01 -3.06 9.98
N VAL A 59 -1.26 -4.08 9.54
CA VAL A 59 -1.66 -4.98 8.45
C VAL A 59 -2.58 -6.06 8.97
N LEU A 60 -3.72 -6.23 8.31
CA LEU A 60 -4.69 -7.26 8.61
C LEU A 60 -4.21 -8.62 8.08
N PRO A 61 -4.31 -9.70 8.88
CA PRO A 61 -3.87 -11.03 8.46
C PRO A 61 -4.86 -11.71 7.50
N ASP A 62 -6.10 -11.24 7.44
CA ASP A 62 -7.15 -11.73 6.54
C ASP A 62 -7.85 -10.53 5.86
N PRO A 63 -7.75 -10.37 4.54
CA PRO A 63 -7.00 -11.21 3.59
C PRO A 63 -5.48 -11.12 3.76
N ALA A 64 -4.80 -12.25 3.61
CA ALA A 64 -3.35 -12.34 3.78
C ALA A 64 -2.58 -11.41 2.84
N PRO A 65 -1.50 -10.75 3.32
CA PRO A 65 -0.67 -9.93 2.47
C PRO A 65 0.07 -10.79 1.44
N VAL A 66 0.33 -10.20 0.27
CA VAL A 66 1.04 -10.86 -0.83
C VAL A 66 2.10 -9.95 -1.42
N VAL A 67 3.22 -10.56 -1.85
CA VAL A 67 4.27 -9.87 -2.61
C VAL A 67 4.28 -10.44 -4.02
N LEU A 68 4.08 -9.55 -5.00
CA LEU A 68 3.93 -9.89 -6.41
C LEU A 68 5.02 -9.21 -7.23
N LEU A 69 5.56 -9.89 -8.22
CA LEU A 69 6.37 -9.26 -9.26
C LEU A 69 5.41 -8.60 -10.25
N SER A 70 5.43 -7.27 -10.33
CA SER A 70 4.55 -6.50 -11.19
C SER A 70 5.15 -6.21 -12.56
N GLU A 71 6.46 -5.93 -12.62
CA GLU A 71 7.14 -5.57 -13.86
C GLU A 71 8.62 -5.95 -13.82
N VAL A 72 9.22 -6.15 -15.00
CA VAL A 72 10.67 -6.32 -15.17
C VAL A 72 11.10 -5.46 -16.35
N ASP A 73 12.07 -4.58 -16.13
CA ASP A 73 12.55 -3.63 -17.14
C ASP A 73 14.09 -3.53 -17.15
N ALA A 74 14.64 -2.59 -17.91
CA ALA A 74 16.09 -2.38 -18.01
C ALA A 74 16.74 -1.95 -16.68
N LEU A 75 15.96 -1.37 -15.76
CA LEU A 75 16.45 -0.85 -14.48
C LEU A 75 16.29 -1.84 -13.33
N GLY A 76 15.47 -2.89 -13.48
CA GLY A 76 15.32 -3.93 -12.46
C GLY A 76 14.01 -4.69 -12.52
N LYS A 77 13.60 -5.18 -11.35
CA LYS A 77 12.35 -5.91 -11.13
C LYS A 77 11.49 -5.12 -10.14
N ASP A 78 10.26 -4.81 -10.51
CA ASP A 78 9.32 -4.11 -9.64
C ASP A 78 8.48 -5.12 -8.86
N LEU A 79 8.57 -5.05 -7.53
CA LEU A 79 7.79 -5.84 -6.59
C LEU A 79 6.72 -4.97 -5.96
N THR A 80 5.50 -5.48 -5.93
CA THR A 80 4.36 -4.85 -5.26
C THR A 80 3.98 -5.66 -4.02
N MET A 81 4.11 -5.03 -2.86
CA MET A 81 3.55 -5.49 -1.59
C MET A 81 2.09 -5.07 -1.51
N ARG A 82 1.19 -6.02 -1.33
CA ARG A 82 -0.25 -5.79 -1.21
C ARG A 82 -0.73 -6.26 0.14
N ALA A 83 -1.37 -5.36 0.87
CA ALA A 83 -1.88 -5.61 2.20
C ALA A 83 -3.25 -4.95 2.40
N TRP A 84 -3.99 -5.41 3.39
CA TRP A 84 -5.22 -4.78 3.84
C TRP A 84 -4.98 -4.10 5.18
N VAL A 85 -5.48 -2.89 5.34
CA VAL A 85 -5.32 -2.07 6.54
C VAL A 85 -6.66 -1.44 6.91
N ARG A 86 -6.79 -0.93 8.14
CA ARG A 86 -7.96 -0.13 8.52
C ARG A 86 -7.92 1.24 7.84
N GLY A 87 -9.07 1.91 7.76
CA GLY A 87 -9.16 3.24 7.15
C GLY A 87 -8.19 4.27 7.75
N ASP A 88 -7.97 4.23 9.06
CA ASP A 88 -7.05 5.14 9.76
C ASP A 88 -5.57 4.90 9.40
N ASP A 89 -5.24 3.65 9.06
CA ASP A 89 -3.89 3.18 8.71
C ASP A 89 -3.57 3.37 7.22
N TYR A 90 -4.56 3.73 6.40
CA TYR A 90 -4.46 3.81 4.94
C TYR A 90 -3.36 4.75 4.45
N ILE A 91 -3.17 5.88 5.13
CA ILE A 91 -2.13 6.86 4.78
C ILE A 91 -0.78 6.48 5.37
N PRO A 92 -0.62 6.23 6.69
CA PRO A 92 0.70 6.02 7.28
C PRO A 92 1.37 4.70 6.88
N VAL A 93 0.63 3.59 6.76
CA VAL A 93 1.22 2.25 6.52
C VAL A 93 1.99 2.17 5.20
N PRO A 94 1.49 2.67 4.06
CA PRO A 94 2.26 2.68 2.82
C PRO A 94 3.60 3.42 2.89
N PHE A 95 3.75 4.43 3.75
CA PHE A 95 5.03 5.12 3.92
C PHE A 95 5.97 4.30 4.82
N ALA A 96 5.47 3.82 5.96
CA ALA A 96 6.23 2.99 6.87
C ALA A 96 6.78 1.73 6.17
N LEU A 97 5.93 1.00 5.42
CA LEU A 97 6.36 -0.19 4.69
C LEU A 97 7.42 0.11 3.62
N ARG A 98 7.40 1.29 2.98
CA ARG A 98 8.45 1.68 2.02
C ARG A 98 9.77 1.96 2.72
N GLU A 99 9.73 2.67 3.84
CA GLU A 99 10.92 3.01 4.62
C GLU A 99 11.56 1.75 5.22
N GLU A 100 10.75 0.91 5.86
CA GLU A 100 11.21 -0.37 6.42
C GLU A 100 11.80 -1.27 5.32
N ALA A 101 11.15 -1.37 4.16
CA ALA A 101 11.64 -2.18 3.05
C ALA A 101 12.91 -1.63 2.40
N ALA A 102 13.16 -0.32 2.47
CA ALA A 102 14.38 0.29 1.97
C ALA A 102 15.57 0.13 2.93
N LEU A 103 15.30 -0.17 4.21
CA LEU A 103 16.31 -0.35 5.27
C LEU A 103 16.67 -1.82 5.51
N ALA A 104 15.89 -2.75 4.96
CA ALA A 104 16.13 -4.19 5.02
C ALA A 104 17.19 -4.65 4.02
#